data_AF-A0A4C1ZY18-F1
#
_entry.id   AF-A0A4C1ZY18-F1
#
_cell.length_a   1.000
_cell.length_b   1.000
_cell.length_c   1.000
_cell.angle_alpha   90.00
_cell.angle_beta   90.00
_cell.angle_gamma   90.00
#
_symmetry.space_group_name_H-M   'P 1'
#
loop_
_entity.id
_entity.type
_entity.pdbx_description
1 polymer ?
#
loop_
_entity_poly.entity_id
_entity_poly.type
_entity_poly.pdbx_seq_one_letter_code
_entity_poly.pdbx_strand_id
1 'polypeptide(L)'
;MNLQLQGDDLNLIKPKNIVAAFVAKLLLHKKNIGRREFHNFPNLSVSCNNDDLLVYCQHLENLHSDFIERFQDIFKLEIPDWVLDPFSNVNIAISPQLEEELIELDNERGNKNQIQKMATNNFGYKSQF
;
A
#
# COMPACT_ATOMS: atom_id res chain seq x y z
N MET A 1 -6.43 -16.93 -6.30
CA MET A 1 -6.80 -15.59 -5.76
C MET A 1 -7.59 -14.87 -6.84
N ASN A 2 -8.78 -14.35 -6.54
CA ASN A 2 -9.67 -13.75 -7.55
C ASN A 2 -9.43 -12.23 -7.65
N LEU A 3 -8.79 -11.81 -8.73
CA LEU A 3 -8.46 -10.40 -9.02
C LEU A 3 -9.71 -9.51 -9.13
N GLN A 4 -10.89 -10.09 -9.39
CA GLN A 4 -12.15 -9.32 -9.48
C GLN A 4 -12.71 -8.90 -8.12
N LEU A 5 -12.32 -9.57 -7.03
CA LEU A 5 -12.70 -9.21 -5.65
C LEU A 5 -11.72 -8.22 -5.02
N GLN A 6 -10.55 -7.99 -5.63
CA GLN A 6 -9.59 -6.99 -5.14
C GLN A 6 -10.09 -5.56 -5.37
N GLY A 7 -11.10 -5.36 -6.24
CA GLY A 7 -11.49 -4.03 -6.71
C GLY A 7 -10.31 -3.36 -7.42
N ASP A 8 -10.53 -2.22 -8.07
CA ASP A 8 -9.40 -1.31 -8.24
C ASP A 8 -8.82 -1.02 -6.85
N ASP A 9 -7.54 -0.65 -6.76
CA ASP A 9 -6.82 -0.25 -5.56
C ASP A 9 -7.45 0.92 -4.72
N LEU A 10 -8.76 1.14 -4.81
CA LEU A 10 -9.66 1.85 -3.89
C LEU A 10 -9.66 1.24 -2.48
N ASN A 11 -8.47 0.85 -1.98
CA ASN A 11 -8.24 0.65 -0.57
C ASN A 11 -8.22 2.01 0.11
N LEU A 12 -8.81 2.10 1.31
CA LEU A 12 -8.81 3.31 2.17
C LEU A 12 -7.39 3.87 2.45
N ILE A 13 -6.36 3.08 2.15
CA ILE A 13 -4.94 3.43 2.16
C ILE A 13 -4.63 4.65 1.25
N LYS A 14 -5.09 4.64 0.00
CA LYS A 14 -4.80 5.72 -0.96
C LYS A 14 -5.36 7.07 -0.48
N PRO A 15 -6.65 7.21 -0.16
CA PRO A 15 -7.18 8.47 0.35
C PRO A 15 -6.54 8.86 1.70
N LYS A 16 -6.23 7.90 2.59
CA LYS A 16 -5.50 8.19 3.84
C LYS A 16 -4.16 8.87 3.57
N ASN A 17 -3.36 8.32 2.66
CA ASN A 17 -2.05 8.86 2.31
C ASN A 17 -2.15 10.24 1.64
N ILE A 18 -3.14 10.44 0.77
CA ILE A 18 -3.38 11.72 0.10
C ILE A 18 -3.70 12.82 1.12
N VAL A 19 -4.64 12.54 2.03
CA VAL A 19 -5.04 13.50 3.07
C VAL A 19 -3.86 13.80 4.00
N ALA A 20 -3.14 12.77 4.45
CA ALA A 20 -1.96 12.96 5.30
C ALA A 20 -0.87 13.80 4.62
N ALA A 21 -0.55 13.51 3.35
CA ALA A 21 0.42 14.29 2.59
C ALA A 21 -0.03 15.75 2.40
N PHE A 22 -1.32 15.98 2.15
CA PHE A 22 -1.87 17.33 2.03
C PHE A 22 -1.73 18.11 3.35
N VAL A 23 -2.12 17.52 4.47
CA VAL A 23 -1.98 18.15 5.80
C VAL A 23 -0.51 18.47 6.11
N ALA A 24 0.41 17.55 5.82
CA ALA A 24 1.85 17.81 5.98
C ALA A 24 2.35 18.98 5.10
N LYS A 25 1.82 19.10 3.88
CA LYS A 25 2.15 20.22 2.97
C LYS A 25 1.69 21.57 3.52
N LEU A 26 0.58 21.66 4.25
CA LEU A 26 0.12 22.92 4.87
C LEU A 26 1.17 23.49 5.84
N LEU A 27 1.75 22.64 6.69
CA LEU A 27 2.82 23.05 7.61
C LEU A 27 4.10 23.43 6.86
N LEU A 28 4.45 22.68 5.82
CA LEU A 28 5.58 22.99 4.95
C LEU A 28 5.40 24.36 4.28
N HIS A 29 4.22 24.63 3.73
CA HIS A 29 3.87 25.90 3.10
C HIS A 29 4.01 27.07 4.06
N LYS A 30 3.49 26.94 5.29
CA LYS A 30 3.68 27.95 6.34
C LYS A 30 5.17 28.21 6.61
N LYS A 31 5.97 27.15 6.77
CA LYS A 31 7.43 27.26 7.00
C LYS A 31 8.15 27.96 5.85
N ASN A 32 7.79 27.62 4.62
CA ASN A 32 8.39 28.20 3.41
C ASN A 32 8.03 29.68 3.29
N ILE A 33 6.80 30.08 3.61
CA ILE A 33 6.40 31.49 3.67
C ILE A 33 7.23 32.25 4.71
N GLY A 34 7.44 31.67 5.90
CA GLY A 34 8.33 32.25 6.92
C GLY A 34 9.78 32.45 6.44
N ARG A 35 10.24 31.66 5.47
CA ARG A 35 11.55 31.77 4.82
C ARG A 35 11.55 32.64 3.56
N ARG A 36 10.39 33.20 3.17
CA ARG A 36 10.16 33.90 1.90
C ARG A 36 10.40 33.03 0.66
N GLU A 37 10.16 31.72 0.77
CA GLU A 37 10.25 30.75 -0.32
C GLU A 37 8.85 30.53 -0.95
N PHE A 38 8.53 31.31 -1.99
CA PHE A 38 7.18 31.36 -2.56
C PHE A 38 6.94 30.48 -3.79
N HIS A 39 7.71 29.40 -3.97
CA HIS A 39 7.61 28.54 -5.16
C HIS A 39 6.20 27.95 -5.39
N ASN A 40 5.47 27.62 -4.32
CA ASN A 40 4.07 27.15 -4.42
C ASN A 40 3.05 28.30 -4.49
N PHE A 41 3.46 29.53 -4.19
CA PHE A 41 2.59 30.70 -4.16
C PHE A 41 3.25 31.90 -4.87
N PRO A 42 3.52 31.83 -6.19
CA PRO A 42 4.25 32.89 -6.90
C PRO A 42 3.64 34.28 -6.73
N ASN A 43 2.32 34.37 -6.58
CA ASN A 43 1.61 35.64 -6.39
C ASN A 43 1.96 36.34 -5.06
N LEU A 44 2.37 35.59 -4.02
CA LEU A 44 2.81 36.18 -2.75
C LEU A 44 4.16 36.92 -2.90
N SER A 45 4.95 36.60 -3.92
CA SER A 45 6.25 37.25 -4.15
C SER A 45 6.13 38.67 -4.73
N VAL A 46 5.00 39.00 -5.34
CA VAL A 46 4.85 40.22 -6.15
C VAL A 46 4.48 41.43 -5.30
N SER A 47 3.63 41.26 -4.28
CA SER A 47 3.08 42.38 -3.50
C SER A 47 2.36 41.92 -2.24
N CYS A 48 3.06 41.25 -1.32
CA CYS A 48 2.49 40.86 -0.03
C CYS A 48 3.33 41.50 1.10
N ASN A 49 2.68 42.31 1.93
CA ASN A 49 3.34 42.89 3.09
C ASN A 49 3.46 41.82 4.21
N ASN A 50 4.24 42.11 5.26
CA ASN A 50 4.47 41.11 6.32
C ASN A 50 3.22 40.76 7.12
N ASP A 51 2.28 41.69 7.26
CA ASP A 51 1.03 41.47 8.02
C ASP A 51 0.10 40.52 7.25
N ASP A 52 -0.01 40.71 5.93
CA ASP A 52 -0.75 39.82 5.04
C ASP A 52 -0.15 38.39 5.05
N LEU A 53 1.19 38.28 5.09
CA LEU A 53 1.86 36.98 5.20
C LEU A 53 1.56 36.29 6.54
N LEU A 54 1.43 37.05 7.62
CA LEU A 54 1.06 36.51 8.94
C LEU A 54 -0.37 35.98 8.92
N VAL A 55 -1.30 36.74 8.34
CA VAL A 55 -2.69 36.31 8.14
C VAL A 55 -2.75 35.03 7.29
N TYR A 56 -1.98 34.97 6.21
CA TYR A 56 -1.91 33.78 5.37
C TYR A 56 -1.35 32.56 6.13
N CYS A 57 -0.29 32.76 6.93
CA CYS A 57 0.23 31.70 7.81
C CYS A 57 -0.84 31.21 8.80
N GLN A 58 -1.62 32.12 9.38
CA GLN A 58 -2.71 31.76 10.28
C GLN A 58 -3.79 30.96 9.56
N HIS A 59 -4.14 31.31 8.32
CA HIS A 59 -5.08 30.54 7.52
C HIS A 59 -4.60 29.11 7.24
N LEU A 60 -3.30 28.94 6.95
CA LEU A 60 -2.71 27.60 6.78
C LEU A 60 -2.78 26.77 8.07
N GLU A 61 -2.58 27.38 9.24
CA GLU A 61 -2.73 26.70 10.54
C GLU A 61 -4.17 26.30 10.84
N ASN A 62 -5.11 27.19 10.56
CA ASN A 62 -6.53 26.92 10.76
C ASN A 62 -6.94 25.77 9.83
N LEU A 63 -6.57 25.84 8.55
CA LEU A 63 -6.85 24.77 7.59
C LEU A 63 -6.22 23.44 8.00
N HIS A 64 -5.00 23.47 8.55
CA HIS A 64 -4.36 22.26 9.08
C HIS A 64 -5.20 21.66 10.23
N SER A 65 -5.61 22.48 11.19
CA SER A 65 -6.43 22.04 12.33
C SER A 65 -7.77 21.48 11.87
N ASP A 66 -8.45 22.17 10.95
CA ASP A 66 -9.73 21.74 10.37
C ASP A 66 -9.60 20.38 9.66
N PHE A 67 -8.51 20.15 8.92
CA PHE A 67 -8.29 18.87 8.25
C PHE A 67 -7.96 17.74 9.22
N ILE A 68 -7.18 18.02 10.28
CA ILE A 68 -6.91 17.04 11.34
C ILE A 68 -8.21 16.62 12.03
N GLU A 69 -9.10 17.58 12.33
CA GLU A 69 -10.40 17.31 12.95
C GLU A 69 -11.33 16.56 12.00
N ARG A 70 -11.49 17.05 10.77
CA ARG A 70 -12.43 16.50 9.78
C ARG A 70 -12.08 15.08 9.35
N PHE A 71 -10.80 14.74 9.29
CA PHE A 71 -10.31 13.43 8.84
C PHE A 71 -9.69 12.61 9.99
N GLN A 72 -10.07 12.89 11.23
CA GLN A 72 -9.53 12.23 12.41
C GLN A 72 -9.72 10.70 12.35
N ASP A 73 -10.85 10.24 11.83
CA ASP A 73 -11.17 8.84 11.57
C ASP A 73 -10.19 8.19 10.58
N ILE A 74 -9.90 8.87 9.46
CA ILE A 74 -8.92 8.42 8.46
C ILE A 74 -7.51 8.36 9.06
N PHE A 75 -7.13 9.33 9.89
CA PHE A 75 -5.83 9.33 10.55
C PHE A 75 -5.69 8.15 11.51
N LYS A 76 -6.74 7.89 12.30
CA LYS A 76 -6.82 6.78 13.26
C LYS A 76 -7.02 5.41 12.63
N LEU A 77 -7.29 5.34 11.32
CA LEU A 77 -7.50 4.07 10.63
C LEU A 77 -6.24 3.19 10.72
N GLU A 78 -6.28 2.13 11.51
CA GLU A 78 -5.22 1.13 11.53
C GLU A 78 -5.40 0.20 10.32
N ILE A 79 -4.35 0.09 9.50
CA ILE A 79 -4.33 -0.83 8.35
C ILE A 79 -3.59 -2.07 8.82
N PRO A 80 -4.25 -3.23 8.95
CA PRO A 80 -3.58 -4.46 9.34
C PRO A 80 -2.49 -4.85 8.33
N ASP A 81 -1.42 -5.48 8.80
CA ASP A 81 -0.28 -5.87 7.95
C ASP A 81 -0.69 -6.79 6.80
N TRP A 82 -1.67 -7.68 7.02
CA TRP A 82 -2.19 -8.56 5.98
C TRP A 82 -2.91 -7.82 4.84
N VAL A 83 -3.37 -6.58 5.07
CA VAL A 83 -3.94 -5.72 4.01
C VAL A 83 -2.83 -5.14 3.13
N LEU A 84 -1.66 -4.88 3.70
CA LEU A 84 -0.48 -4.38 2.98
C LEU A 84 0.27 -5.50 2.26
N ASP A 85 0.43 -6.62 2.94
CA ASP A 85 1.03 -7.83 2.43
C ASP A 85 0.32 -9.04 3.06
N PRO A 86 -0.63 -9.67 2.35
CA PRO A 86 -1.38 -10.84 2.83
C PRO A 86 -0.51 -12.03 3.24
N PHE A 87 0.77 -12.04 2.85
CA PHE A 87 1.71 -13.12 3.14
C PHE A 87 2.84 -12.68 4.09
N SER A 88 2.89 -11.41 4.52
CA SER A 88 3.95 -10.88 5.42
C SER A 88 3.93 -11.49 6.81
N ASN A 89 2.74 -11.86 7.28
CA ASN A 89 2.49 -12.37 8.62
C ASN A 89 2.50 -13.90 8.69
N VAL A 90 2.91 -14.59 7.61
CA VAL A 90 3.27 -15.99 7.75
C VAL A 90 4.64 -16.03 8.43
N ASN A 91 4.61 -15.81 9.75
CA ASN A 91 5.62 -16.35 10.62
C ASN A 91 5.40 -17.86 10.53
N ILE A 92 5.98 -18.46 9.50
CA ILE A 92 5.97 -19.89 9.23
C ILE A 92 6.82 -20.55 10.34
N ALA A 93 6.38 -20.45 11.59
CA ALA A 93 6.37 -21.65 12.40
C ALA A 93 5.23 -22.49 11.81
N ILE A 94 5.50 -23.10 10.64
CA ILE A 94 4.74 -24.26 10.22
C ILE A 94 4.74 -25.14 11.48
N SER A 95 3.55 -25.47 11.99
CA SER A 95 3.51 -26.44 13.06
C SER A 95 4.21 -27.70 12.52
N PRO A 96 5.04 -28.40 13.30
CA PRO A 96 5.78 -29.56 12.79
C PRO A 96 4.88 -30.56 12.05
N GLN A 97 3.61 -30.64 12.44
CA GLN A 97 2.58 -31.44 11.77
C GLN A 97 2.26 -30.96 10.33
N LEU A 98 2.16 -29.64 10.11
CA LEU A 98 1.96 -29.07 8.77
C LEU A 98 3.22 -29.23 7.90
N GLU A 99 4.41 -29.33 8.50
CA GLU A 99 5.67 -29.58 7.77
C GLU A 99 5.71 -31.02 7.25
N GLU A 100 5.38 -31.97 8.12
CA GLU A 100 5.24 -33.38 7.75
C GLU A 100 4.20 -33.56 6.64
N GLU A 101 3.02 -32.94 6.78
CA GLU A 101 1.95 -33.04 5.79
C GLU A 101 2.37 -32.45 4.43
N LEU A 102 3.11 -31.34 4.41
CA LEU A 102 3.67 -30.76 3.19
C LEU A 102 4.71 -31.68 2.52
N ILE A 103 5.59 -32.28 3.31
CA ILE A 103 6.61 -33.22 2.83
C ILE A 103 5.95 -34.47 2.21
N GLU A 104 4.92 -35.00 2.85
CA GLU A 104 4.15 -36.14 2.33
C GLU A 104 3.44 -35.80 1.02
N LEU A 105 2.79 -34.63 0.96
CA LEU A 105 2.10 -34.16 -0.24
C LEU A 105 3.04 -33.92 -1.42
N ASP A 106 4.24 -33.37 -1.20
CA ASP A 106 5.24 -33.16 -2.25
C ASP A 106 5.82 -34.49 -2.77
N ASN A 107 6.03 -35.46 -1.87
CA ASN A 107 6.45 -36.81 -2.26
C ASN A 107 5.36 -37.54 -3.04
N GLU A 108 4.10 -37.46 -2.62
CA GLU A 108 2.98 -38.01 -3.40
C GLU A 108 2.88 -37.38 -4.78
N ARG A 109 3.00 -36.05 -4.86
CA ARG A 109 2.92 -35.31 -6.13
C ARG A 109 4.08 -35.69 -7.05
N GLY A 110 5.29 -35.84 -6.51
CA GLY A 110 6.46 -36.33 -7.21
C GLY A 110 6.29 -37.76 -7.74
N ASN A 111 5.73 -38.65 -6.92
CA ASN A 111 5.47 -40.04 -7.31
C ASN A 111 4.39 -40.14 -8.38
N LYS A 112 3.29 -39.38 -8.26
CA LYS A 112 2.24 -39.29 -9.28
C LYS A 112 2.82 -38.78 -10.62
N ASN A 113 3.69 -37.78 -10.59
CA ASN A 113 4.36 -37.26 -11.78
C ASN A 113 5.31 -38.28 -12.43
N GLN A 114 6.03 -39.08 -11.63
CA GLN A 114 6.89 -40.15 -12.14
C GLN A 114 6.08 -41.30 -12.76
N ILE A 115 4.99 -41.72 -12.10
CA ILE A 115 4.08 -42.75 -12.61
C ILE A 115 3.43 -42.30 -13.93
N GLN A 116 3.02 -41.03 -14.02
CA GLN A 116 2.48 -40.45 -15.26
C GLN A 116 3.52 -40.41 -16.39
N LYS A 117 4.80 -40.07 -16.09
CA LYS A 117 5.91 -40.13 -17.06
C LYS A 117 6.19 -41.55 -17.51
N MET A 118 6.15 -42.53 -16.62
CA MET A 118 6.32 -43.95 -16.98
C MET A 118 5.15 -44.46 -17.83
N ALA A 119 3.91 -44.08 -17.50
CA ALA A 119 2.74 -44.43 -18.30
C ALA A 119 2.79 -43.82 -19.71
N THR A 120 3.17 -42.55 -19.84
CA THR A 120 3.30 -41.89 -21.15
C THR A 120 4.47 -42.40 -21.99
N ASN A 121 5.59 -42.80 -21.37
CA ASN A 121 6.71 -43.42 -22.08
C ASN A 121 6.42 -44.87 -22.51
N ASN A 122 5.61 -45.63 -21.75
CA ASN A 122 5.21 -47.00 -22.11
C ASN A 122 4.09 -47.07 -23.16
N PHE A 123 3.35 -45.98 -23.37
CA PHE A 123 2.36 -45.85 -24.45
C PHE A 123 2.89 -45.09 -25.66
N GLY A 124 4.22 -45.09 -25.88
CA GLY A 124 4.84 -44.58 -27.09
C GLY A 124 4.18 -45.18 -28.34
N TYR A 125 3.30 -44.38 -28.96
CA TYR A 125 2.74 -44.61 -30.27
C TYR A 125 3.89 -44.88 -31.25
N LYS A 126 4.05 -46.14 -31.67
CA LYS A 126 4.59 -46.44 -32.99
C LYS A 126 3.56 -45.95 -34.00
N SER A 127 3.60 -44.67 -34.34
CA SER A 127 2.93 -44.20 -35.55
C SER A 127 3.82 -44.64 -36.72
N GLN A 128 3.47 -45.78 -37.30
CA GLN A 128 3.90 -46.15 -38.66
C GLN A 128 2.92 -45.47 -39.61
N PHE A 129 3.36 -44.41 -40.29
CA PHE A 129 3.20 -44.10 -41.72
C PHE A 129 3.99 -42.82 -42.04
#